data_AF-A0AAD8T3R4-F1
#
_entry.id   AF-A0AAD8T3R4-F1
#
_cell.length_a   1.000
_cell.length_b   1.000
_cell.length_c   1.000
_cell.angle_alpha   90.00
_cell.angle_beta   90.00
_cell.angle_gamma   90.00
#
_symmetry.space_group_name_H-M   'P 1'
#
loop_
_entity.id
_entity.type
_entity.pdbx_description
1 polymer ?
#
loop_
_entity_poly.entity_id
_entity_poly.type
_entity_poly.pdbx_seq_one_letter_code
_entity_poly.pdbx_strand_id
1 'polypeptide(L)'
;MSRRRRQPLLLSPEVAQPLDDDNLLHEIMLRLPPQPPYLLRASIVSKRWRSLATDPKFLRRFPIHHQKPPLLGVFSCTRGGISFSSTLDPPYRIPPERFSMRPRIRSSQMCLDVRHGRVLINDDMRSRVIVWDPITDDRRVVAFPPQFSHMGIHSGAVLCAAGDRGHVHGACHSSPFKVVAIISNEHDDDLSDEDDLSDEDDLSDEDDDYEPEVLASVYSSETDMWSDLISTGFLGRSIDISLRSTLVGNTLYWLLESTFMLKFDLEAQRAAVTGRFAGAPRGGNLQIIQAEDGTVGFAALCDFHYRRCLQIWDRKIDSYGFPTGVLRKTVELQKILGLESRIDGKSYILHYMEDVQAILLQVQSSVYMIQLESLQPKKLFESTDNCIYRPFTSFYAEVLALTMDLQFDLVLAPNYGLPMIQGIAVQQPRQYLPSPIATSWSDMTSHRCRPSSVVLSPPLEDDDLLHEILLRLPPQLSYLLRASLVCKRWRRLTVDSHFLQRFHLHHQRPPHLGVFSQPGWSIIFTPTLDSPCRIPPKCFSLRLNNWLGWDLVECRHGGVLLLNWRKHQVMVWTPSPTTAALWTFHQRST
;
A
#
# COMPACT_ATOMS: atom_id res chain seq x y z
N MET A 1 20.24 -57.93 -61.00
CA MET A 1 20.40 -56.82 -60.02
C MET A 1 19.23 -55.85 -60.16
N SER A 2 18.66 -55.34 -59.06
CA SER A 2 17.87 -54.09 -59.09
C SER A 2 17.71 -53.52 -57.67
N ARG A 3 18.30 -52.35 -57.38
CA ARG A 3 18.15 -51.65 -56.09
C ARG A 3 16.93 -50.72 -56.16
N ARG A 4 15.79 -51.11 -55.58
CA ARG A 4 14.72 -50.14 -55.28
C ARG A 4 15.20 -49.18 -54.18
N ARG A 5 15.41 -47.90 -54.53
CA ARG A 5 15.53 -46.81 -53.55
C ARG A 5 14.31 -46.83 -52.63
N ARG A 6 14.52 -46.82 -51.32
CA ARG A 6 13.56 -46.21 -50.38
C ARG A 6 13.97 -44.75 -50.24
N GLN A 7 13.04 -43.82 -50.45
CA GLN A 7 13.24 -42.43 -50.03
C GLN A 7 13.17 -42.36 -48.50
N PRO A 8 13.94 -41.48 -47.84
CA PRO A 8 13.60 -41.06 -46.48
C PRO A 8 12.24 -40.38 -46.52
N LEU A 9 11.36 -40.69 -45.56
CA LEU A 9 10.20 -39.87 -45.31
C LEU A 9 10.71 -38.55 -44.72
N LEU A 10 10.44 -37.44 -45.42
CA LEU A 10 10.57 -36.11 -44.85
C LEU A 10 9.56 -36.00 -43.70
N LEU A 11 10.06 -35.90 -42.48
CA LEU A 11 9.28 -35.43 -41.35
C LEU A 11 8.88 -33.99 -41.65
N SER A 12 7.58 -33.75 -41.85
CA SER A 12 7.03 -32.39 -41.83
C SER A 12 7.41 -31.73 -40.50
N PRO A 13 7.77 -30.43 -40.48
CA PRO A 13 7.94 -29.74 -39.21
C PRO A 13 6.61 -29.77 -38.45
N GLU A 14 6.62 -30.34 -37.25
CA GLU A 14 5.47 -30.39 -36.37
C GLU A 14 5.17 -28.95 -35.93
N VAL A 15 4.06 -28.39 -36.43
CA VAL A 15 3.68 -27.01 -36.13
C VAL A 15 3.22 -26.96 -34.68
N ALA A 16 4.10 -26.49 -33.81
CA ALA A 16 3.80 -26.24 -32.40
C ALA A 16 2.52 -25.42 -32.28
N GLN A 17 1.64 -25.80 -31.35
CA GLN A 17 0.38 -25.07 -31.17
C GLN A 17 0.68 -23.63 -30.69
N PRO A 18 -0.21 -22.65 -30.90
CA PRO A 18 0.05 -21.26 -30.49
C PRO A 18 0.28 -21.05 -28.98
N LEU A 19 -0.05 -22.04 -28.15
CA LEU A 19 0.22 -22.05 -26.70
C LEU A 19 1.54 -22.76 -26.34
N ASP A 20 2.25 -23.31 -27.33
CA ASP A 20 3.51 -24.03 -27.20
C ASP A 20 4.74 -23.25 -27.68
N ASP A 21 4.58 -22.02 -28.16
CA ASP A 21 5.70 -21.09 -28.42
C ASP A 21 5.84 -20.10 -27.26
N ASP A 22 6.99 -20.13 -26.56
CA ASP A 22 7.30 -19.21 -25.46
C ASP A 22 7.35 -17.74 -25.91
N ASN A 23 7.74 -17.47 -27.17
CA ASN A 23 7.77 -16.11 -27.70
C ASN A 23 6.35 -15.55 -27.84
N LEU A 24 5.42 -16.34 -28.39
CA LEU A 24 4.01 -15.97 -28.48
C LEU A 24 3.35 -15.88 -27.10
N LEU A 25 3.71 -16.74 -26.14
CA LEU A 25 3.26 -16.60 -24.74
C LEU A 25 3.76 -15.29 -24.09
N HIS A 26 5.02 -14.90 -24.29
CA HIS A 26 5.53 -13.59 -23.84
C HIS A 26 4.75 -12.43 -24.48
N GLU A 27 4.49 -12.47 -25.79
CA GLU A 27 3.73 -11.44 -26.50
C GLU A 27 2.25 -11.37 -26.06
N ILE A 28 1.65 -12.49 -25.65
CA ILE A 28 0.32 -12.53 -25.02
C ILE A 28 0.38 -11.87 -23.64
N MET A 29 1.38 -12.20 -22.81
CA MET A 29 1.53 -11.64 -21.46
C MET A 29 1.83 -10.13 -21.46
N LEU A 30 2.62 -9.64 -22.43
CA LEU A 30 2.91 -8.20 -22.58
C LEU A 30 1.65 -7.39 -22.93
N ARG A 31 0.65 -8.01 -23.56
CA ARG A 31 -0.62 -7.35 -23.95
C ARG A 31 -1.70 -7.43 -22.87
N LEU A 32 -1.41 -8.06 -21.73
CA LEU A 32 -2.30 -8.01 -20.57
C LEU A 32 -2.30 -6.60 -19.95
N PRO A 33 -3.39 -6.13 -19.34
CA PRO A 33 -3.39 -4.84 -18.66
C PRO A 33 -2.35 -4.77 -17.52
N PRO A 34 -1.70 -3.61 -17.28
CA PRO A 34 -0.55 -3.49 -16.38
C PRO A 34 -0.84 -3.79 -14.91
N GLN A 35 -2.11 -3.89 -14.50
CA GLN A 35 -2.47 -4.09 -13.11
C GLN A 35 -2.08 -5.50 -12.60
N PRO A 36 -1.64 -5.64 -11.32
CA PRO A 36 -1.15 -6.91 -10.77
C PRO A 36 -2.05 -8.15 -10.96
N PRO A 37 -3.39 -8.05 -10.92
CA PRO A 37 -4.27 -9.22 -11.08
C PRO A 37 -4.07 -10.00 -12.38
N TYR A 38 -3.67 -9.34 -13.48
CA TYR A 38 -3.59 -10.00 -14.79
C TYR A 38 -2.33 -10.85 -14.92
N LEU A 39 -1.16 -10.32 -14.52
CA LEU A 39 0.07 -11.11 -14.45
C LEU A 39 0.01 -12.19 -13.38
N LEU A 40 -0.62 -11.93 -12.22
CA LEU A 40 -0.85 -12.97 -11.21
C LEU A 40 -1.75 -14.09 -11.75
N ARG A 41 -2.80 -13.77 -12.51
CA ARG A 41 -3.66 -14.77 -13.19
C ARG A 41 -2.91 -15.57 -14.25
N ALA A 42 -2.07 -14.93 -15.07
CA ALA A 42 -1.26 -15.60 -16.07
C ALA A 42 -0.26 -16.57 -15.44
N SER A 43 0.46 -16.10 -14.42
CA SER A 43 1.54 -16.86 -13.75
C SER A 43 1.06 -18.03 -12.88
N ILE A 44 -0.24 -18.11 -12.51
CA ILE A 44 -0.81 -19.32 -11.88
C ILE A 44 -1.30 -20.39 -12.88
N VAL A 45 -1.34 -20.12 -14.19
CA VAL A 45 -1.82 -21.10 -15.21
C VAL A 45 -0.93 -22.35 -15.25
N SER A 46 0.40 -22.19 -15.17
CA SER A 46 1.34 -23.31 -15.19
C SER A 46 2.74 -22.88 -14.70
N LYS A 47 3.61 -23.86 -14.39
CA LYS A 47 5.05 -23.61 -14.11
C LYS A 47 5.71 -22.84 -15.27
N ARG A 48 5.37 -23.18 -16.51
CA ARG A 48 5.84 -22.52 -17.74
C ARG A 48 5.41 -21.05 -17.80
N TRP A 49 4.11 -20.79 -17.68
CA TRP A 49 3.57 -19.43 -17.70
C TRP A 49 4.14 -18.56 -16.57
N ARG A 50 4.39 -19.13 -15.38
CA ARG A 50 5.12 -18.40 -14.32
C ARG A 50 6.55 -18.07 -14.71
N SER A 51 7.30 -19.04 -15.23
CA SER A 51 8.70 -18.84 -15.62
C SER A 51 8.86 -17.75 -16.68
N LEU A 52 7.86 -17.57 -17.55
CA LEU A 52 7.81 -16.50 -18.54
C LEU A 52 7.44 -15.15 -17.90
N ALA A 53 6.42 -15.12 -17.03
CA ALA A 53 5.99 -13.91 -16.32
C ALA A 53 6.99 -13.40 -15.27
N THR A 54 7.94 -14.25 -14.86
CA THR A 54 9.04 -13.91 -13.92
C THR A 54 10.42 -13.86 -14.60
N ASP A 55 10.50 -14.03 -15.92
CA ASP A 55 11.75 -13.86 -16.67
C ASP A 55 12.25 -12.40 -16.53
N PRO A 56 13.50 -12.16 -16.08
CA PRO A 56 14.09 -10.82 -16.04
C PRO A 56 14.02 -10.05 -17.37
N LYS A 57 13.98 -10.73 -18.53
CA LYS A 57 13.74 -10.09 -19.84
C LYS A 57 12.30 -9.61 -19.98
N PHE A 58 11.32 -10.41 -19.57
CA PHE A 58 9.91 -10.02 -19.55
C PHE A 58 9.66 -8.87 -18.57
N LEU A 59 10.18 -8.98 -17.34
CA LEU A 59 10.05 -7.96 -16.30
C LEU A 59 10.67 -6.61 -16.72
N ARG A 60 11.71 -6.60 -17.56
CA ARG A 60 12.24 -5.37 -18.19
C ARG A 60 11.38 -4.87 -19.35
N ARG A 61 10.84 -5.76 -20.20
CA ARG A 61 9.99 -5.37 -21.34
C ARG A 61 8.61 -4.85 -20.93
N PHE A 62 8.04 -5.34 -19.83
CA PHE A 62 6.66 -5.04 -19.42
C PHE A 62 6.44 -3.57 -19.03
N PRO A 63 7.28 -2.92 -18.18
CA PRO A 63 7.20 -1.47 -17.96
C PRO A 63 7.38 -0.66 -19.23
N ILE A 64 8.36 -1.02 -20.08
CA ILE A 64 8.65 -0.33 -21.36
C ILE A 64 7.45 -0.40 -22.31
N HIS A 65 6.71 -1.51 -22.33
CA HIS A 65 5.52 -1.67 -23.15
C HIS A 65 4.34 -0.81 -22.67
N HIS A 66 4.12 -0.70 -21.36
CA HIS A 66 2.97 0.01 -20.80
C HIS A 66 3.22 1.49 -20.51
N GLN A 67 4.47 1.89 -20.25
CA GLN A 67 4.98 3.23 -19.93
C GLN A 67 4.42 3.89 -18.66
N LYS A 68 3.15 3.64 -18.30
CA LYS A 68 2.47 4.25 -17.16
C LYS A 68 2.22 3.21 -16.05
N PRO A 69 2.85 3.35 -14.87
CA PRO A 69 2.64 2.42 -13.77
C PRO A 69 1.19 2.45 -13.25
N PRO A 70 0.61 1.30 -12.85
CA PRO A 70 -0.74 1.24 -12.29
C PRO A 70 -0.79 1.81 -10.86
N LEU A 71 -1.89 2.48 -10.51
CA LEU A 71 -2.18 2.89 -9.13
C LEU A 71 -2.48 1.65 -8.27
N LEU A 72 -1.54 1.27 -7.41
CA LEU A 72 -1.62 0.12 -6.51
C LEU A 72 -2.43 0.44 -5.24
N GLY A 73 -2.30 1.66 -4.74
CA GLY A 73 -3.03 2.15 -3.59
C GLY A 73 -2.69 3.58 -3.23
N VAL A 74 -3.04 3.97 -2.02
CA VAL A 74 -2.83 5.31 -1.46
C VAL A 74 -2.32 5.16 -0.03
N PHE A 75 -1.22 5.84 0.29
CA PHE A 75 -0.74 6.01 1.66
C PHE A 75 -1.55 7.09 2.36
N SER A 76 -2.05 6.78 3.57
CA SER A 76 -2.57 7.76 4.51
C SER A 76 -1.47 8.13 5.50
N CYS A 77 -1.09 9.40 5.51
CA CYS A 77 0.07 9.90 6.23
C CYS A 77 -0.40 10.83 7.36
N THR A 78 0.05 10.54 8.59
CA THR A 78 -0.35 11.25 9.81
C THR A 78 0.82 11.34 10.79
N ARG A 79 0.74 12.22 11.79
CA ARG A 79 1.65 12.20 12.97
C ARG A 79 1.63 10.87 13.75
N GLY A 80 0.62 10.01 13.53
CA GLY A 80 0.52 8.66 14.08
C GLY A 80 1.16 7.56 13.22
N GLY A 81 1.81 7.90 12.11
CA GLY A 81 2.46 6.97 11.19
C GLY A 81 1.83 6.91 9.79
N ILE A 82 2.30 5.94 9.00
CA ILE A 82 1.99 5.78 7.58
C ILE A 82 1.30 4.42 7.35
N SER A 83 0.05 4.45 6.90
CA SER A 83 -0.74 3.26 6.56
C SER A 83 -1.10 3.24 5.06
N PHE A 84 -1.40 2.06 4.52
CA PHE A 84 -1.65 1.88 3.09
C PHE A 84 -3.02 1.28 2.77
N SER A 85 -3.75 1.93 1.85
CA SER A 85 -5.05 1.50 1.34
C SER A 85 -4.94 1.08 -0.13
N SER A 86 -5.02 -0.24 -0.39
CA SER A 86 -5.00 -0.81 -1.74
C SER A 86 -6.21 -0.37 -2.59
N THR A 87 -5.96 0.17 -3.77
CA THR A 87 -6.99 0.56 -4.77
C THR A 87 -7.36 -0.56 -5.76
N LEU A 88 -6.77 -1.75 -5.58
CA LEU A 88 -7.10 -2.96 -6.34
C LEU A 88 -8.39 -3.63 -5.85
N ASP A 89 -9.08 -4.32 -6.75
CA ASP A 89 -10.33 -5.01 -6.45
C ASP A 89 -10.11 -6.36 -5.74
N PRO A 90 -10.99 -6.77 -4.79
CA PRO A 90 -10.93 -8.09 -4.17
C PRO A 90 -11.00 -9.24 -5.20
N PRO A 91 -10.26 -10.35 -5.01
CA PRO A 91 -9.42 -10.67 -3.86
C PRO A 91 -8.00 -10.08 -3.91
N TYR A 92 -7.64 -9.30 -4.94
CA TYR A 92 -6.26 -8.89 -5.24
C TYR A 92 -5.79 -7.64 -4.48
N ARG A 93 -6.44 -7.29 -3.37
CA ARG A 93 -5.99 -6.18 -2.52
C ARG A 93 -4.64 -6.51 -1.93
N ILE A 94 -3.67 -5.62 -2.08
CA ILE A 94 -2.40 -5.71 -1.34
C ILE A 94 -2.73 -5.51 0.15
N PRO A 95 -2.38 -6.46 1.04
CA PRO A 95 -2.68 -6.33 2.47
C PRO A 95 -1.97 -5.09 3.06
N PRO A 96 -2.65 -4.24 3.84
CA PRO A 96 -2.05 -3.03 4.41
C PRO A 96 -0.75 -3.31 5.17
N GLU A 97 -0.65 -4.47 5.83
CA GLU A 97 0.50 -4.91 6.62
C GLU A 97 1.79 -5.06 5.80
N ARG A 98 1.69 -5.22 4.47
CA ARG A 98 2.85 -5.25 3.57
C ARG A 98 3.47 -3.87 3.39
N PHE A 99 2.63 -2.84 3.28
CA PHE A 99 3.03 -1.47 2.95
C PHE A 99 2.64 -0.47 4.07
N SER A 100 2.62 -0.87 5.34
CA SER A 100 2.32 0.06 6.46
C SER A 100 3.48 0.13 7.43
N MET A 101 3.99 1.34 7.68
CA MET A 101 5.05 1.57 8.66
C MET A 101 4.43 1.95 9.99
N ARG A 102 4.49 1.03 10.96
CA ARG A 102 4.09 1.32 12.35
C ARG A 102 5.00 2.41 12.92
N PRO A 103 4.46 3.41 13.65
CA PRO A 103 5.27 4.43 14.29
C PRO A 103 6.25 3.80 15.27
N ARG A 104 7.44 4.40 15.41
CA ARG A 104 8.31 4.12 16.56
C ARG A 104 7.81 4.95 17.74
N ILE A 105 7.99 4.46 18.96
CA ILE A 105 7.62 5.23 20.16
C ILE A 105 8.43 6.54 20.14
N ARG A 106 7.75 7.69 20.19
CA ARG A 106 8.32 9.04 19.95
C ARG A 106 8.98 9.22 18.57
N SER A 107 8.25 8.99 17.48
CA SER A 107 8.67 9.38 16.12
C SER A 107 7.80 10.50 15.54
N SER A 108 8.41 11.61 15.10
CA SER A 108 7.76 12.69 14.34
C SER A 108 7.49 12.35 12.86
N GLN A 109 7.63 11.06 12.49
CA GLN A 109 7.85 10.66 11.09
C GLN A 109 6.74 11.09 10.13
N MET A 110 7.11 11.87 9.12
CA MET A 110 6.19 12.54 8.19
C MET A 110 6.50 12.18 6.74
N CYS A 111 5.47 11.91 5.94
CA CYS A 111 5.63 11.56 4.52
C CYS A 111 5.69 12.81 3.65
N LEU A 112 6.90 13.18 3.22
CA LEU A 112 7.16 14.35 2.37
C LEU A 112 6.79 14.09 0.91
N ASP A 113 6.95 12.86 0.43
CA ASP A 113 6.68 12.52 -0.98
C ASP A 113 6.43 11.03 -1.22
N VAL A 114 5.72 10.71 -2.31
CA VAL A 114 5.60 9.35 -2.85
C VAL A 114 5.63 9.45 -4.37
N ARG A 115 6.73 9.02 -4.99
CA ARG A 115 6.99 9.23 -6.42
C ARG A 115 7.93 8.15 -6.96
N HIS A 116 7.69 7.76 -8.22
CA HIS A 116 8.47 6.74 -8.96
C HIS A 116 8.67 5.41 -8.20
N GLY A 117 7.64 4.92 -7.49
CA GLY A 117 7.71 3.68 -6.71
C GLY A 117 8.42 3.79 -5.33
N ARG A 118 8.83 4.98 -4.90
CA ARG A 118 9.51 5.24 -3.61
C ARG A 118 8.66 6.14 -2.69
N VAL A 119 8.89 6.02 -1.39
CA VAL A 119 8.29 6.84 -0.32
C VAL A 119 9.40 7.62 0.38
N LEU A 120 9.27 8.94 0.49
CA LEU A 120 10.18 9.83 1.21
C LEU A 120 9.59 10.19 2.58
N ILE A 121 10.30 9.80 3.64
CA ILE A 121 9.90 10.01 5.03
C ILE A 121 10.93 10.90 5.72
N ASN A 122 10.48 11.95 6.39
CA ASN A 122 11.29 12.75 7.30
C ASN A 122 11.25 12.14 8.71
N ASP A 123 12.33 12.25 9.48
CA ASP A 123 12.47 11.77 10.86
C ASP A 123 13.18 12.87 11.69
N ASP A 124 12.53 14.03 11.80
CA ASP A 124 13.09 15.31 12.34
C ASP A 124 13.84 15.15 13.65
N MET A 125 13.26 14.38 14.58
CA MET A 125 13.83 14.00 15.88
C MET A 125 15.19 13.27 15.80
N ARG A 126 15.71 13.02 14.60
CA ARG A 126 17.00 12.38 14.28
C ARG A 126 17.70 13.00 13.06
N SER A 127 17.31 14.21 12.65
CA SER A 127 17.94 15.01 11.59
C SER A 127 18.31 14.19 10.34
N ARG A 128 17.31 13.52 9.75
CA ARG A 128 17.52 12.57 8.64
C ARG A 128 16.25 12.31 7.84
N VAL A 129 16.43 11.92 6.57
CA VAL A 129 15.37 11.33 5.74
C VAL A 129 15.56 9.84 5.55
N ILE A 130 14.46 9.15 5.24
CA ILE A 130 14.41 7.73 4.90
C ILE A 130 13.73 7.61 3.55
N VAL A 131 14.43 7.07 2.56
CA VAL A 131 13.84 6.65 1.29
C VAL A 131 13.53 5.16 1.38
N TRP A 132 12.24 4.85 1.35
CA TRP A 132 11.69 3.50 1.46
C TRP A 132 11.14 3.04 0.12
N ASP A 133 11.47 1.82 -0.29
CA ASP A 133 10.78 1.10 -1.35
C ASP A 133 9.78 0.11 -0.71
N PRO A 134 8.46 0.36 -0.77
CA PRO A 134 7.46 -0.54 -0.20
C PRO A 134 7.46 -1.93 -0.85
N ILE A 135 7.92 -2.05 -2.10
CA ILE A 135 7.84 -3.26 -2.91
C ILE A 135 8.91 -4.29 -2.49
N THR A 136 10.14 -3.84 -2.21
CA THR A 136 11.24 -4.67 -1.69
C THR A 136 11.38 -4.64 -0.16
N ASP A 137 10.77 -3.64 0.49
CA ASP A 137 11.04 -3.20 1.87
C ASP A 137 12.48 -2.67 2.12
N ASP A 138 13.22 -2.32 1.06
CA ASP A 138 14.52 -1.65 1.19
C ASP A 138 14.37 -0.21 1.69
N ARG A 139 15.33 0.24 2.52
CA ARG A 139 15.25 1.48 3.30
C ARG A 139 16.62 2.15 3.41
N ARG A 140 16.90 3.10 2.53
CA ARG A 140 18.10 3.94 2.61
C ARG A 140 17.84 5.11 3.56
N VAL A 141 18.49 5.08 4.72
CA VAL A 141 18.48 6.14 5.73
C VAL A 141 19.63 7.09 5.44
N VAL A 142 19.33 8.38 5.30
CA VAL A 142 20.30 9.43 4.93
C VAL A 142 20.27 10.51 6.00
N ALA A 143 21.35 10.63 6.77
CA ALA A 143 21.52 11.72 7.72
C ALA A 143 21.62 13.07 6.99
N PHE A 144 21.18 14.14 7.63
CA PHE A 144 21.49 15.49 7.18
C PHE A 144 22.98 15.79 7.43
N PRO A 145 23.62 16.59 6.57
CA PRO A 145 24.98 17.03 6.81
C PRO A 145 24.99 18.08 7.95
N PRO A 146 26.13 18.32 8.63
CA PRO A 146 26.19 19.14 9.85
C PRO A 146 25.63 20.56 9.70
N GLN A 147 25.64 21.13 8.49
CA GLN A 147 25.09 22.44 8.18
C GLN A 147 23.58 22.55 8.46
N PHE A 148 22.84 21.44 8.50
CA PHE A 148 21.39 21.44 8.73
C PHE A 148 21.05 21.13 10.20
N SER A 149 21.99 21.20 11.16
CA SER A 149 21.75 20.78 12.55
C SER A 149 20.66 21.54 13.29
N HIS A 150 20.31 22.74 12.79
CA HIS A 150 19.24 23.62 13.30
C HIS A 150 18.17 23.93 12.24
N MET A 151 18.16 23.21 11.10
CA MET A 151 17.29 23.55 9.96
C MET A 151 16.22 22.48 9.71
N GLY A 152 14.95 22.87 9.80
CA GLY A 152 13.79 21.99 9.60
C GLY A 152 13.47 21.73 8.13
N ILE A 153 13.19 20.48 7.74
CA ILE A 153 12.69 20.18 6.38
C ILE A 153 11.18 20.41 6.32
N HIS A 154 10.81 21.53 5.71
CA HIS A 154 9.43 21.89 5.38
C HIS A 154 8.82 21.01 4.30
N SER A 155 9.60 20.65 3.27
CA SER A 155 9.08 19.88 2.14
C SER A 155 10.19 19.16 1.38
N GLY A 156 9.80 18.23 0.51
CA GLY A 156 10.77 17.53 -0.33
C GLY A 156 10.15 16.75 -1.48
N ALA A 157 11.01 16.11 -2.26
CA ALA A 157 10.63 15.20 -3.34
C ALA A 157 11.68 14.09 -3.50
N VAL A 158 11.24 12.88 -3.85
CA VAL A 158 12.11 11.78 -4.26
C VAL A 158 11.95 11.51 -5.74
N LEU A 159 13.07 11.34 -6.44
CA LEU A 159 13.11 11.17 -7.89
C LEU A 159 14.06 10.04 -8.27
N CYS A 160 13.73 9.29 -9.31
CA CYS A 160 14.71 8.40 -9.94
C CYS A 160 15.77 9.25 -10.67
N ALA A 161 17.04 8.85 -10.57
CA ALA A 161 18.17 9.54 -11.21
C ALA A 161 18.59 8.90 -12.55
N ALA A 162 18.05 7.74 -12.89
CA ALA A 162 18.41 7.02 -14.11
C ALA A 162 17.89 7.75 -15.37
N GLY A 163 18.82 8.07 -16.28
CA GLY A 163 18.57 8.78 -17.54
C GLY A 163 18.67 7.90 -18.79
N ASP A 164 18.45 6.59 -18.68
CA ASP A 164 18.56 5.67 -19.81
C ASP A 164 17.39 5.80 -20.80
N ARG A 165 17.68 5.67 -22.11
CA ARG A 165 16.64 5.81 -23.16
C ARG A 165 15.70 4.61 -23.12
N GLY A 166 14.49 4.83 -22.61
CA GLY A 166 13.50 3.78 -22.34
C GLY A 166 13.31 3.48 -20.87
N HIS A 167 13.92 4.26 -19.96
CA HIS A 167 13.63 4.23 -18.54
C HIS A 167 12.12 4.42 -18.27
N VAL A 168 11.58 3.66 -17.30
CA VAL A 168 10.17 3.78 -16.87
C VAL A 168 10.09 3.88 -15.35
N HIS A 169 9.62 5.03 -14.88
CA HIS A 169 9.41 5.28 -13.46
C HIS A 169 8.32 4.36 -12.86
N GLY A 170 8.49 3.99 -11.59
CA GLY A 170 7.67 2.96 -10.95
C GLY A 170 8.08 1.51 -11.29
N ALA A 171 9.15 1.31 -12.07
CA ALA A 171 9.89 0.05 -12.19
C ALA A 171 11.39 0.23 -11.84
N CYS A 172 11.72 1.32 -11.14
CA CYS A 172 13.08 1.81 -10.91
C CYS A 172 13.58 1.53 -9.49
N HIS A 173 13.21 0.36 -8.95
CA HIS A 173 13.47 -0.07 -7.57
C HIS A 173 14.98 -0.23 -7.28
N SER A 174 15.72 -0.80 -8.23
CA SER A 174 17.18 -0.94 -8.19
C SER A 174 17.96 0.25 -8.79
N SER A 175 17.27 1.21 -9.41
CA SER A 175 17.89 2.39 -10.01
C SER A 175 18.33 3.39 -8.94
N PRO A 176 19.41 4.16 -9.15
CA PRO A 176 19.73 5.28 -8.29
C PRO A 176 18.61 6.34 -8.27
N PHE A 177 18.54 7.06 -7.15
CA PHE A 177 17.59 8.14 -6.88
C PHE A 177 18.29 9.41 -6.37
N LYS A 178 17.59 10.54 -6.48
CA LYS A 178 17.89 11.82 -5.83
C LYS A 178 16.78 12.18 -4.85
N VAL A 179 17.11 12.95 -3.82
CA VAL A 179 16.14 13.61 -2.94
C VAL A 179 16.40 15.11 -2.98
N VAL A 180 15.38 15.90 -3.28
CA VAL A 180 15.42 17.36 -3.10
C VAL A 180 14.77 17.66 -1.75
N ALA A 181 15.52 18.28 -0.85
CA ALA A 181 15.03 18.81 0.42
C ALA A 181 14.84 20.33 0.29
N ILE A 182 13.73 20.84 0.81
CA ILE A 182 13.47 22.28 1.00
C ILE A 182 13.45 22.54 2.50
N ILE A 183 14.26 23.50 2.94
CA ILE A 183 14.70 23.67 4.33
C ILE A 183 14.70 25.17 4.64
N SER A 184 14.55 25.57 5.90
CA SER A 184 14.83 26.95 6.35
C SER A 184 15.67 26.96 7.62
N ASN A 185 16.33 28.09 7.88
CA ASN A 185 17.04 28.34 9.14
C ASN A 185 16.14 29.12 10.10
N GLU A 186 15.05 28.48 10.56
CA GLU A 186 14.18 28.98 11.63
C GLU A 186 14.93 29.01 12.97
N HIS A 187 14.56 29.95 13.84
CA HIS A 187 15.13 30.08 15.19
C HIS A 187 14.35 29.23 16.20
N ASP A 188 15.04 28.68 17.20
CA ASP A 188 14.43 27.90 18.28
C ASP A 188 13.81 28.84 19.35
N ASP A 189 12.76 29.58 18.99
CA ASP A 189 12.06 30.54 19.88
C ASP A 189 11.37 29.89 21.10
N ASP A 190 11.33 28.55 21.16
CA ASP A 190 10.68 27.73 22.21
C ASP A 190 11.52 27.60 23.51
N LEU A 191 12.57 28.41 23.71
CA LEU A 191 13.44 28.42 24.90
C LEU A 191 13.37 29.71 25.74
N SER A 192 12.16 30.24 25.94
CA SER A 192 11.88 31.12 27.09
C SER A 192 11.78 30.29 28.38
N ASP A 193 12.91 29.97 29.01
CA ASP A 193 12.92 29.45 30.39
C ASP A 193 12.36 30.54 31.33
N GLU A 194 11.13 30.35 31.84
CA GLU A 194 10.47 31.28 32.78
C GLU A 194 11.06 31.18 34.22
N ASP A 195 12.37 31.39 34.35
CA ASP A 195 13.10 31.24 35.61
C ASP A 195 14.31 32.21 35.74
N ASP A 196 14.17 33.47 35.32
CA ASP A 196 14.96 34.56 35.96
C ASP A 196 14.18 35.88 36.09
N LEU A 197 14.16 36.44 37.30
CA LEU A 197 13.49 37.69 37.66
C LEU A 197 14.53 38.67 38.20
N SER A 198 15.15 39.45 37.31
CA SER A 198 15.94 40.62 37.71
C SER A 198 15.84 41.80 36.73
N ASP A 199 15.33 42.90 37.29
CA ASP A 199 15.58 44.31 36.98
C ASP A 199 15.37 44.85 35.53
N GLU A 200 14.44 45.80 35.41
CA GLU A 200 14.20 46.63 34.22
C GLU A 200 15.25 47.76 34.08
N ASP A 201 15.69 48.05 32.85
CA ASP A 201 16.14 49.37 32.31
C ASP A 201 17.19 49.22 31.17
N ASP A 202 16.83 48.63 30.02
CA ASP A 202 17.45 49.00 28.73
C ASP A 202 16.48 48.78 27.55
N LEU A 203 15.68 49.81 27.22
CA LEU A 203 14.77 49.80 26.07
C LEU A 203 15.51 50.18 24.77
N SER A 204 16.36 49.28 24.29
CA SER A 204 16.75 49.22 22.88
C SER A 204 15.94 48.13 22.17
N ASP A 205 14.75 48.50 21.68
CA ASP A 205 13.90 47.64 20.83
C ASP A 205 14.51 47.44 19.42
N GLU A 206 15.75 46.97 19.35
CA GLU A 206 16.32 46.36 18.13
C GLU A 206 15.81 44.92 18.03
N ASP A 207 14.50 44.80 17.75
CA ASP A 207 13.90 43.60 17.15
C ASP A 207 14.67 43.32 15.84
N ASP A 208 15.72 42.50 15.94
CA ASP A 208 16.57 42.14 14.80
C ASP A 208 15.72 41.29 13.85
N ASP A 209 15.32 41.90 12.74
CA ASP A 209 14.21 41.49 11.86
C ASP A 209 14.60 40.28 10.99
N TYR A 210 15.02 39.19 11.64
CA TYR A 210 15.60 38.00 11.03
C TYR A 210 14.55 37.20 10.26
N GLU A 211 14.42 37.49 8.97
CA GLU A 211 13.61 36.71 8.04
C GLU A 211 14.37 35.44 7.63
N PRO A 212 13.93 34.23 8.03
CA PRO A 212 14.63 32.98 7.69
C PRO A 212 14.64 32.74 6.17
N GLU A 213 15.81 32.36 5.64
CA GLU A 213 15.95 32.04 4.22
C GLU A 213 15.41 30.64 3.91
N VAL A 214 14.62 30.52 2.84
CA VAL A 214 14.29 29.23 2.24
C VAL A 214 15.47 28.75 1.39
N LEU A 215 16.01 27.59 1.74
CA LEU A 215 17.12 26.92 1.08
C LEU A 215 16.68 25.58 0.48
N ALA A 216 17.47 25.07 -0.46
CA ALA A 216 17.32 23.73 -1.01
C ALA A 216 18.66 22.97 -1.02
N SER A 217 18.64 21.65 -0.93
CA SER A 217 19.80 20.79 -1.19
C SER A 217 19.37 19.48 -1.83
N VAL A 218 20.27 18.87 -2.61
CA VAL A 218 20.00 17.65 -3.37
C VAL A 218 20.93 16.53 -2.93
N TYR A 219 20.38 15.50 -2.28
CA TYR A 219 21.08 14.25 -2.06
C TYR A 219 21.08 13.39 -3.32
N SER A 220 22.22 12.77 -3.65
CA SER A 220 22.33 11.74 -4.68
C SER A 220 22.79 10.41 -4.09
N SER A 221 22.01 9.36 -4.35
CA SER A 221 22.32 7.99 -3.90
C SER A 221 23.46 7.31 -4.68
N GLU A 222 23.93 7.91 -5.78
CA GLU A 222 25.10 7.44 -6.54
C GLU A 222 26.41 7.85 -5.86
N THR A 223 26.47 9.08 -5.36
CA THR A 223 27.65 9.64 -4.67
C THR A 223 27.57 9.50 -3.15
N ASP A 224 26.39 9.16 -2.61
CA ASP A 224 26.06 9.12 -1.18
C ASP A 224 26.27 10.46 -0.46
N MET A 225 26.13 11.57 -1.20
CA MET A 225 26.37 12.94 -0.72
C MET A 225 25.19 13.87 -0.99
N TRP A 226 25.02 14.86 -0.11
CA TRP A 226 24.23 16.07 -0.34
C TRP A 226 25.03 17.07 -1.19
N SER A 227 24.33 17.90 -1.96
CA SER A 227 24.91 19.10 -2.58
C SER A 227 25.12 20.19 -1.54
N ASP A 228 25.91 21.20 -1.91
CA ASP A 228 25.89 22.51 -1.24
C ASP A 228 24.46 23.08 -1.16
N LEU A 229 24.28 24.04 -0.25
CA LEU A 229 23.01 24.74 -0.05
C LEU A 229 22.74 25.71 -1.21
N ILE A 230 21.52 25.63 -1.75
CA ILE A 230 21.05 26.41 -2.89
C ILE A 230 20.03 27.43 -2.36
N SER A 231 20.42 28.71 -2.34
CA SER A 231 19.52 29.83 -2.06
C SER A 231 18.32 29.81 -3.01
N THR A 232 17.12 30.07 -2.48
CA THR A 232 15.93 30.33 -3.30
C THR A 232 15.70 31.82 -3.59
N GLY A 233 16.47 32.71 -2.93
CA GLY A 233 16.27 34.15 -2.93
C GLY A 233 14.98 34.60 -2.25
N PHE A 234 14.44 33.81 -1.32
CA PHE A 234 13.23 34.11 -0.57
C PHE A 234 13.47 34.10 0.94
N LEU A 235 13.07 35.19 1.57
CA LEU A 235 13.09 35.43 3.01
C LEU A 235 11.63 35.66 3.46
N GLY A 236 11.28 35.26 4.67
CA GLY A 236 10.00 35.65 5.29
C GLY A 236 9.74 34.97 6.63
N ARG A 237 9.17 35.72 7.59
CA ARG A 237 9.02 35.27 9.00
C ARG A 237 8.14 34.02 9.25
N SER A 238 7.38 33.51 8.28
CA SER A 238 6.56 32.31 8.48
C SER A 238 6.27 31.59 7.15
N ILE A 239 6.92 30.44 6.95
CA ILE A 239 7.10 29.84 5.62
C ILE A 239 6.14 28.64 5.40
N ASP A 240 4.88 28.89 5.03
CA ASP A 240 3.94 27.81 4.64
C ASP A 240 4.29 27.22 3.26
N ILE A 241 5.21 26.24 3.24
CA ILE A 241 5.51 25.43 2.05
C ILE A 241 4.54 24.26 1.98
N SER A 242 3.74 24.19 0.92
CA SER A 242 2.85 23.05 0.73
C SER A 242 3.66 21.76 0.52
N LEU A 243 3.39 20.73 1.33
CA LEU A 243 3.98 19.37 1.22
C LEU A 243 3.72 18.65 -0.13
N ARG A 244 3.01 19.28 -1.06
CA ARG A 244 2.58 18.75 -2.36
C ARG A 244 3.46 19.31 -3.48
N SER A 245 4.61 18.68 -3.71
CA SER A 245 5.44 18.92 -4.90
C SER A 245 4.74 18.42 -6.17
N THR A 246 4.98 19.10 -7.30
CA THR A 246 4.57 18.63 -8.64
C THR A 246 5.74 18.75 -9.61
N LEU A 247 6.04 17.68 -10.34
CA LEU A 247 7.03 17.67 -11.41
C LEU A 247 6.39 18.15 -12.72
N VAL A 248 6.98 19.15 -13.36
CA VAL A 248 6.59 19.59 -14.72
C VAL A 248 7.85 19.68 -15.57
N GLY A 249 7.97 18.77 -16.54
CA GLY A 249 9.22 18.59 -17.29
C GLY A 249 10.35 18.16 -16.37
N ASN A 250 11.40 18.99 -16.30
CA ASN A 250 12.57 18.78 -15.44
C ASN A 250 12.63 19.75 -14.23
N THR A 251 11.49 20.32 -13.85
CA THR A 251 11.41 21.29 -12.75
C THR A 251 10.35 20.85 -11.75
N LEU A 252 10.71 20.77 -10.47
CA LEU A 252 9.78 20.60 -9.37
C LEU A 252 9.20 21.96 -8.98
N TYR A 253 7.91 21.96 -8.63
CA TYR A 253 7.21 23.15 -8.15
C TYR A 253 6.46 22.88 -6.85
N TRP A 254 6.46 23.86 -5.95
CA TRP A 254 5.72 23.88 -4.70
C TRP A 254 4.90 25.18 -4.59
N LEU A 255 3.74 25.12 -3.93
CA LEU A 255 3.00 26.31 -3.50
C LEU A 255 3.59 26.83 -2.19
N LEU A 256 3.69 28.16 -2.09
CA LEU A 256 4.23 28.89 -0.94
C LEU A 256 3.24 30.01 -0.57
N GLU A 257 2.86 30.10 0.71
CA GLU A 257 2.02 31.18 1.29
C GLU A 257 0.68 31.46 0.57
N SER A 258 0.18 30.50 -0.23
CA SER A 258 -0.94 30.67 -1.20
C SER A 258 -0.73 31.72 -2.31
N THR A 259 0.30 32.57 -2.25
CA THR A 259 0.61 33.72 -3.13
C THR A 259 1.74 33.43 -4.11
N PHE A 260 2.70 32.59 -3.73
CA PHE A 260 3.93 32.32 -4.44
C PHE A 260 4.04 30.87 -4.90
N MET A 261 5.06 30.61 -5.72
CA MET A 261 5.43 29.29 -6.22
C MET A 261 6.96 29.18 -6.28
N LEU A 262 7.51 28.28 -5.47
CA LEU A 262 8.92 27.87 -5.54
C LEU A 262 9.10 26.95 -6.75
N LYS A 263 10.15 27.19 -7.54
CA LYS A 263 10.62 26.28 -8.61
C LYS A 263 12.02 25.77 -8.31
N PHE A 264 12.27 24.49 -8.56
CA PHE A 264 13.60 23.87 -8.48
C PHE A 264 13.90 23.11 -9.78
N ASP A 265 14.91 23.56 -10.51
CA ASP A 265 15.42 22.99 -11.76
C ASP A 265 16.41 21.87 -11.45
N LEU A 266 16.10 20.64 -11.90
CA LEU A 266 16.82 19.42 -11.51
C LEU A 266 18.13 19.19 -12.26
N GLU A 267 18.30 19.80 -13.44
CA GLU A 267 19.49 19.65 -14.29
C GLU A 267 20.53 20.70 -13.92
N ALA A 268 20.09 21.96 -13.76
CA ALA A 268 20.99 23.05 -13.40
C ALA A 268 21.08 23.31 -11.89
N GLN A 269 20.38 22.53 -11.07
CA GLN A 269 20.34 22.62 -9.60
C GLN A 269 20.17 24.06 -9.09
N ARG A 270 19.23 24.79 -9.71
CA ARG A 270 18.89 26.18 -9.35
C ARG A 270 17.49 26.25 -8.78
N ALA A 271 17.34 26.97 -7.67
CA ALA A 271 16.04 27.31 -7.11
C ALA A 271 15.69 28.78 -7.42
N ALA A 272 14.41 29.12 -7.42
CA ALA A 272 13.95 30.50 -7.25
C ALA A 272 12.47 30.53 -6.86
N VAL A 273 12.04 31.52 -6.08
CA VAL A 273 10.61 31.80 -5.90
C VAL A 273 10.06 32.67 -7.03
N THR A 274 8.79 32.48 -7.38
CA THR A 274 8.06 33.25 -8.39
C THR A 274 6.66 33.58 -7.92
N GLY A 275 6.16 34.78 -8.24
CA GLY A 275 4.75 35.13 -8.05
C GLY A 275 3.83 34.23 -8.88
N ARG A 276 2.65 33.89 -8.34
CA ARG A 276 1.62 33.20 -9.11
C ARG A 276 1.10 34.08 -10.26
N PHE A 277 0.68 33.45 -11.35
CA PHE A 277 0.30 34.14 -12.59
C PHE A 277 -0.88 35.09 -12.36
N ALA A 278 -0.89 36.23 -13.06
CA ALA A 278 -1.96 37.22 -12.93
C ALA A 278 -3.34 36.59 -13.24
N GLY A 279 -4.34 36.87 -12.41
CA GLY A 279 -5.68 36.30 -12.54
C GLY A 279 -5.86 34.85 -12.05
N ALA A 280 -4.82 34.18 -11.56
CA ALA A 280 -4.95 32.82 -11.03
C ALA A 280 -5.86 32.75 -9.78
N PRO A 281 -6.52 31.59 -9.49
CA PRO A 281 -7.52 31.47 -8.41
C PRO A 281 -7.02 31.89 -7.03
N ARG A 282 -7.81 32.71 -6.33
CA ARG A 282 -7.59 33.07 -4.92
C ARG A 282 -8.36 32.12 -4.01
N GLY A 283 -7.67 31.47 -3.07
CA GLY A 283 -8.24 30.51 -2.11
C GLY A 283 -7.37 29.27 -1.89
N GLY A 284 -7.43 28.67 -0.70
CA GLY A 284 -6.49 27.62 -0.25
C GLY A 284 -6.64 26.23 -0.87
N ASN A 285 -7.66 25.99 -1.71
CA ASN A 285 -7.86 24.68 -2.37
C ASN A 285 -7.27 24.68 -3.79
N LEU A 286 -5.95 24.84 -3.85
CA LEU A 286 -5.16 24.91 -5.07
C LEU A 286 -4.17 23.73 -5.14
N GLN A 287 -3.91 23.27 -6.36
CA GLN A 287 -2.89 22.26 -6.70
C GLN A 287 -2.21 22.65 -8.02
N ILE A 288 -0.87 22.53 -8.07
CA ILE A 288 -0.09 22.68 -9.30
C ILE A 288 -0.29 21.43 -10.16
N ILE A 289 -0.42 21.61 -11.47
CA ILE A 289 -0.57 20.51 -12.45
C ILE A 289 0.31 20.78 -13.68
N GLN A 290 0.56 19.75 -14.48
CA GLN A 290 1.05 19.94 -15.85
C GLN A 290 -0.11 20.31 -16.79
N ALA A 291 0.10 21.32 -17.63
CA ALA A 291 -0.82 21.73 -18.69
C ALA A 291 -0.61 20.91 -19.98
N GLU A 292 -1.57 20.97 -20.91
CA GLU A 292 -1.54 20.18 -22.16
C GLU A 292 -0.36 20.55 -23.08
N ASP A 293 0.11 21.80 -23.03
CA ASP A 293 1.30 22.29 -23.74
C ASP A 293 2.63 21.96 -23.04
N GLY A 294 2.57 21.18 -21.95
CA GLY A 294 3.72 20.82 -21.12
C GLY A 294 4.14 21.89 -20.11
N THR A 295 3.48 23.05 -20.07
CA THR A 295 3.77 24.11 -19.10
C THR A 295 3.11 23.88 -17.74
N VAL A 296 3.26 24.84 -16.81
CA VAL A 296 2.67 24.78 -15.46
C VAL A 296 1.24 25.32 -15.50
N GLY A 297 0.27 24.51 -15.06
CA GLY A 297 -1.11 24.92 -14.82
C GLY A 297 -1.52 24.83 -13.34
N PHE A 298 -2.77 25.18 -13.06
CA PHE A 298 -3.39 25.00 -11.75
C PHE A 298 -4.73 24.26 -11.86
N ALA A 299 -4.97 23.34 -10.92
CA ALA A 299 -6.31 22.87 -10.57
C ALA A 299 -6.76 23.58 -9.28
N ALA A 300 -8.00 24.09 -9.26
CA ALA A 300 -8.57 24.79 -8.11
C ALA A 300 -10.00 24.31 -7.82
N LEU A 301 -10.39 24.27 -6.54
CA LEU A 301 -11.80 24.19 -6.16
C LEU A 301 -12.29 25.58 -5.77
N CYS A 302 -13.32 26.05 -6.48
CA CYS A 302 -13.95 27.34 -6.24
C CYS A 302 -15.44 27.13 -6.01
N ASP A 303 -16.01 27.86 -5.04
CA ASP A 303 -17.47 27.93 -4.87
C ASP A 303 -18.04 29.06 -5.74
N PHE A 304 -18.90 28.71 -6.68
CA PHE A 304 -19.48 29.61 -7.67
C PHE A 304 -21.00 29.46 -7.69
N HIS A 305 -21.73 30.56 -7.44
CA HIS A 305 -23.19 30.55 -7.22
C HIS A 305 -23.66 29.42 -6.28
N TYR A 306 -23.00 29.27 -5.12
CA TYR A 306 -23.26 28.23 -4.11
C TYR A 306 -23.03 26.78 -4.55
N ARG A 307 -22.37 26.55 -5.70
CA ARG A 307 -21.96 25.24 -6.21
C ARG A 307 -20.43 25.07 -6.17
N ARG A 308 -19.99 23.88 -5.76
CA ARG A 308 -18.59 23.44 -5.83
C ARG A 308 -18.17 23.18 -7.28
N CYS A 309 -17.22 23.95 -7.80
CA CYS A 309 -16.68 23.77 -9.15
C CYS A 309 -15.18 23.42 -9.10
N LEU A 310 -14.78 22.43 -9.89
CA LEU A 310 -13.39 22.22 -10.27
C LEU A 310 -13.08 23.16 -11.44
N GLN A 311 -12.03 23.96 -11.30
CA GLN A 311 -11.48 24.80 -12.36
C GLN A 311 -10.09 24.33 -12.75
N ILE A 312 -9.79 24.36 -14.04
CA ILE A 312 -8.49 24.07 -14.63
C ILE A 312 -8.01 25.33 -15.35
N TRP A 313 -6.80 25.77 -15.03
CA TRP A 313 -6.18 26.99 -15.52
C TRP A 313 -4.82 26.69 -16.13
N ASP A 314 -4.56 27.21 -17.33
CA ASP A 314 -3.23 27.15 -17.96
C ASP A 314 -2.48 28.46 -17.70
N ARG A 315 -1.14 28.39 -17.70
CA ARG A 315 -0.29 29.58 -17.80
C ARG A 315 -0.16 30.00 -19.26
N LYS A 316 -0.34 31.29 -19.55
CA LYS A 316 0.08 31.88 -20.82
C LYS A 316 0.95 33.11 -20.58
N ILE A 317 1.69 33.51 -21.59
CA ILE A 317 2.39 34.80 -21.62
C ILE A 317 1.50 35.77 -22.41
N ASP A 318 1.26 36.95 -21.86
CA ASP A 318 0.46 37.99 -22.53
C ASP A 318 1.28 38.81 -23.54
N SER A 319 0.63 39.78 -24.18
CA SER A 319 1.25 40.69 -25.18
C SER A 319 2.37 41.57 -24.63
N TYR A 320 2.55 41.64 -23.31
CA TYR A 320 3.57 42.44 -22.62
C TYR A 320 4.69 41.55 -22.02
N GLY A 321 4.61 40.23 -22.17
CA GLY A 321 5.58 39.28 -21.65
C GLY A 321 5.28 38.74 -20.24
N PHE A 322 4.16 39.12 -19.62
CA PHE A 322 3.86 38.72 -18.25
C PHE A 322 3.10 37.37 -18.17
N PRO A 323 3.39 36.52 -17.17
CA PRO A 323 2.61 35.30 -16.92
C PRO A 323 1.20 35.59 -16.43
N THR A 324 0.20 35.27 -17.24
CA THR A 324 -1.23 35.42 -16.94
C THR A 324 -1.92 34.06 -16.99
N GLY A 325 -2.80 33.80 -16.01
CA GLY A 325 -3.59 32.57 -15.92
C GLY A 325 -4.83 32.64 -16.80
N VAL A 326 -5.05 31.61 -17.62
CA VAL A 326 -6.23 31.50 -18.50
C VAL A 326 -7.08 30.32 -18.06
N LEU A 327 -8.36 30.59 -17.75
CA LEU A 327 -9.33 29.56 -17.38
C LEU A 327 -9.66 28.68 -18.59
N ARG A 328 -9.27 27.40 -18.53
CA ARG A 328 -9.48 26.40 -19.59
C ARG A 328 -10.79 25.65 -19.46
N LYS A 329 -11.15 25.25 -18.24
CA LYS A 329 -12.27 24.33 -17.96
C LYS A 329 -12.87 24.65 -16.59
N THR A 330 -14.19 24.80 -16.50
CA THR A 330 -14.93 24.88 -15.23
C THR A 330 -16.04 23.85 -15.25
N VAL A 331 -16.08 22.95 -14.27
CA VAL A 331 -17.12 21.92 -14.17
C VAL A 331 -17.57 21.71 -12.72
N GLU A 332 -18.88 21.67 -12.50
CA GLU A 332 -19.48 21.40 -11.20
C GLU A 332 -19.16 19.98 -10.71
N LEU A 333 -18.62 19.84 -9.50
CA LEU A 333 -18.30 18.53 -8.91
C LEU A 333 -19.53 17.61 -8.82
N GLN A 334 -20.70 18.18 -8.53
CA GLN A 334 -21.96 17.44 -8.47
C GLN A 334 -22.29 16.75 -9.81
N LYS A 335 -22.00 17.41 -10.94
CA LYS A 335 -22.21 16.87 -12.30
C LYS A 335 -21.17 15.82 -12.67
N ILE A 336 -19.89 16.03 -12.32
CA ILE A 336 -18.83 15.02 -12.52
C ILE A 336 -19.16 13.73 -11.77
N LEU A 337 -19.51 13.85 -10.49
CA LEU A 337 -19.68 12.72 -9.58
C LEU A 337 -21.08 12.05 -9.66
N GLY A 338 -21.99 12.56 -10.50
CA GLY A 338 -23.35 12.02 -10.64
C GLY A 338 -24.19 12.13 -9.36
N LEU A 339 -23.95 13.14 -8.53
CA LEU A 339 -24.58 13.27 -7.21
C LEU A 339 -25.96 13.95 -7.32
N GLU A 340 -27.01 13.24 -6.89
CA GLU A 340 -28.38 13.76 -6.88
C GLU A 340 -28.55 14.96 -5.93
N SER A 341 -27.86 14.92 -4.78
CA SER A 341 -27.89 15.95 -3.74
C SER A 341 -26.71 16.93 -3.84
N ARG A 342 -26.89 18.10 -3.22
CA ARG A 342 -25.85 19.13 -3.09
C ARG A 342 -24.71 18.64 -2.20
N ILE A 343 -23.48 19.07 -2.51
CA ILE A 343 -22.27 18.79 -1.71
C ILE A 343 -22.25 19.70 -0.48
N ASP A 344 -23.08 19.41 0.51
CA ASP A 344 -23.12 20.12 1.80
C ASP A 344 -22.00 19.62 2.74
N GLY A 345 -20.75 19.70 2.30
CA GLY A 345 -19.61 19.19 3.07
C GLY A 345 -18.23 19.64 2.62
N LYS A 346 -17.22 19.21 3.39
CA LYS A 346 -15.80 19.40 3.08
C LYS A 346 -15.41 18.71 1.77
N SER A 347 -14.48 19.29 1.03
CA SER A 347 -13.93 18.76 -0.21
C SER A 347 -12.60 19.46 -0.49
N TYR A 348 -11.58 18.69 -0.88
CA TYR A 348 -10.20 19.16 -1.03
C TYR A 348 -9.49 18.46 -2.19
N ILE A 349 -8.60 19.17 -2.89
CA ILE A 349 -7.63 18.53 -3.79
C ILE A 349 -6.48 18.00 -2.94
N LEU A 350 -6.38 16.67 -2.87
CA LEU A 350 -5.40 16.00 -2.02
C LEU A 350 -4.02 15.95 -2.69
N HIS A 351 -4.00 15.59 -3.97
CA HIS A 351 -2.76 15.40 -4.74
C HIS A 351 -3.04 15.44 -6.25
N TYR A 352 -2.00 15.66 -7.06
CA TYR A 352 -2.02 15.46 -8.52
C TYR A 352 -1.00 14.37 -8.88
N MET A 353 -1.40 13.42 -9.71
CA MET A 353 -0.54 12.33 -10.19
C MET A 353 -0.06 12.65 -11.60
N GLU A 354 1.24 12.91 -11.77
CA GLU A 354 1.82 13.27 -13.07
C GLU A 354 1.67 12.14 -14.10
N ASP A 355 2.06 10.90 -13.74
CA ASP A 355 2.03 9.71 -14.61
C ASP A 355 0.72 9.56 -15.40
N VAL A 356 -0.40 9.85 -14.74
CA VAL A 356 -1.78 9.59 -15.23
C VAL A 356 -2.60 10.86 -15.43
N GLN A 357 -2.02 12.05 -15.19
CA GLN A 357 -2.66 13.37 -15.35
C GLN A 357 -4.04 13.45 -14.68
N ALA A 358 -4.10 13.00 -13.42
CA ALA A 358 -5.33 12.87 -12.64
C ALA A 358 -5.15 13.40 -11.22
N ILE A 359 -6.20 13.97 -10.63
CA ILE A 359 -6.20 14.44 -9.24
C ILE A 359 -6.84 13.42 -8.30
N LEU A 360 -6.34 13.33 -7.07
CA LEU A 360 -7.10 12.81 -5.95
C LEU A 360 -7.92 13.95 -5.34
N LEU A 361 -9.23 13.73 -5.26
CA LEU A 361 -10.21 14.66 -4.74
C LEU A 361 -10.99 14.00 -3.60
N GLN A 362 -10.94 14.56 -2.40
CA GLN A 362 -11.90 14.20 -1.36
C GLN A 362 -13.18 15.00 -1.56
N VAL A 363 -14.34 14.34 -1.50
CA VAL A 363 -15.67 14.96 -1.44
C VAL A 363 -16.47 14.25 -0.35
N GLN A 364 -16.91 15.01 0.66
CA GLN A 364 -17.53 14.48 1.87
C GLN A 364 -16.64 13.36 2.48
N SER A 365 -17.20 12.16 2.68
CA SER A 365 -16.50 10.98 3.22
C SER A 365 -15.91 10.05 2.15
N SER A 366 -15.77 10.49 0.89
CA SER A 366 -15.29 9.65 -0.22
C SER A 366 -14.11 10.28 -0.95
N VAL A 367 -13.11 9.45 -1.28
CA VAL A 367 -11.94 9.84 -2.08
C VAL A 367 -12.13 9.32 -3.51
N TYR A 368 -12.00 10.22 -4.47
CA TYR A 368 -12.13 9.97 -5.91
C TYR A 368 -10.81 10.28 -6.61
N MET A 369 -10.48 9.48 -7.62
CA MET A 369 -9.55 9.86 -8.68
C MET A 369 -10.36 10.47 -9.83
N ILE A 370 -9.94 11.62 -10.35
CA ILE A 370 -10.53 12.25 -11.54
C ILE A 370 -9.42 12.53 -12.55
N GLN A 371 -9.51 11.89 -13.73
CA GLN A 371 -8.64 12.19 -14.86
C GLN A 371 -9.04 13.56 -15.44
N LEU A 372 -8.11 14.52 -15.54
CA LEU A 372 -8.44 15.92 -15.86
C LEU A 372 -9.02 16.09 -17.28
N GLU A 373 -8.61 15.21 -18.20
CA GLU A 373 -9.02 15.27 -19.60
C GLU A 373 -10.44 14.75 -19.80
N SER A 374 -10.66 13.46 -19.55
CA SER A 374 -11.94 12.78 -19.71
C SER A 374 -12.99 13.15 -18.64
N LEU A 375 -12.54 13.77 -17.53
CA LEU A 375 -13.31 14.05 -16.31
C LEU A 375 -14.07 12.85 -15.73
N GLN A 376 -13.65 11.63 -16.05
CA GLN A 376 -14.25 10.41 -15.51
C GLN A 376 -13.81 10.22 -14.05
N PRO A 377 -14.75 10.11 -13.09
CA PRO A 377 -14.43 9.81 -11.70
C PRO A 377 -14.32 8.30 -11.47
N LYS A 378 -13.32 7.90 -10.69
CA LYS A 378 -13.28 6.58 -10.03
C LYS A 378 -13.26 6.79 -8.51
N LYS A 379 -14.33 6.40 -7.81
CA LYS A 379 -14.30 6.29 -6.35
C LYS A 379 -13.25 5.24 -5.96
N LEU A 380 -12.34 5.61 -5.06
CA LEU A 380 -11.25 4.73 -4.59
C LEU A 380 -11.63 4.05 -3.28
N PHE A 381 -12.01 4.83 -2.28
CA PHE A 381 -12.39 4.37 -0.95
C PHE A 381 -13.21 5.44 -0.21
N GLU A 382 -13.72 5.08 0.96
CA GLU A 382 -14.34 6.00 1.91
C GLU A 382 -13.34 6.34 3.01
N SER A 383 -13.32 7.60 3.44
CA SER A 383 -12.52 8.05 4.58
C SER A 383 -13.17 9.26 5.24
N THR A 384 -13.21 9.23 6.57
CA THR A 384 -13.58 10.36 7.45
C THR A 384 -12.41 11.27 7.78
N ASP A 385 -11.18 10.84 7.48
CA ASP A 385 -10.00 11.30 8.20
C ASP A 385 -9.24 12.35 7.39
N ASN A 386 -8.90 13.47 8.04
CA ASN A 386 -8.24 14.63 7.43
C ASN A 386 -6.71 14.42 7.31
N CYS A 387 -6.32 13.30 6.70
CA CYS A 387 -4.94 12.86 6.52
C CYS A 387 -4.31 13.41 5.22
N ILE A 388 -2.99 13.37 5.13
CA ILE A 388 -2.28 13.62 3.86
C ILE A 388 -2.29 12.31 3.06
N TYR A 389 -2.99 12.31 1.92
CA TYR A 389 -3.09 11.15 1.04
C TYR A 389 -2.06 11.23 -0.08
N ARG A 390 -1.21 10.20 -0.20
CA ARG A 390 -0.19 10.08 -1.24
C ARG A 390 -0.47 8.86 -2.11
N PRO A 391 -0.78 9.02 -3.41
CA PRO A 391 -1.00 7.88 -4.31
C PRO A 391 0.30 7.11 -4.55
N PHE A 392 0.20 5.80 -4.78
CA PHE A 392 1.34 4.93 -5.04
C PHE A 392 1.19 4.20 -6.37
N THR A 393 1.96 4.64 -7.37
CA THR A 393 2.07 4.01 -8.69
C THR A 393 3.35 3.18 -8.79
N SER A 394 3.23 1.90 -9.16
CA SER A 394 4.40 1.03 -9.41
C SER A 394 4.05 -0.25 -10.18
N PHE A 395 5.01 -0.80 -10.92
CA PHE A 395 4.91 -2.10 -11.59
C PHE A 395 5.21 -3.24 -10.59
N TYR A 396 4.21 -3.71 -9.87
CA TYR A 396 4.28 -4.80 -8.87
C TYR A 396 4.79 -6.17 -9.38
N ALA A 397 5.19 -6.28 -10.66
CA ALA A 397 5.61 -7.54 -11.27
C ALA A 397 6.85 -8.15 -10.60
N GLU A 398 7.76 -7.34 -10.06
CA GLU A 398 8.93 -7.81 -9.30
C GLU A 398 8.52 -8.51 -7.98
N VAL A 399 7.45 -8.04 -7.33
CA VAL A 399 6.90 -8.69 -6.12
C VAL A 399 6.23 -10.03 -6.46
N LEU A 400 5.76 -10.25 -7.69
CA LEU A 400 5.24 -11.55 -8.10
C LEU A 400 6.35 -12.61 -8.04
N ALA A 401 7.58 -12.30 -8.46
CA ALA A 401 8.71 -13.22 -8.28
C ALA A 401 8.94 -13.54 -6.79
N LEU A 402 9.05 -12.50 -5.95
CA LEU A 402 9.35 -12.65 -4.51
C LEU A 402 8.22 -13.28 -3.66
N THR A 403 6.95 -13.21 -4.09
CA THR A 403 5.81 -13.71 -3.29
C THR A 403 5.26 -15.03 -3.76
N MET A 404 5.53 -15.45 -5.01
CA MET A 404 4.97 -16.68 -5.54
C MET A 404 5.68 -17.95 -5.04
N ASP A 405 6.92 -17.85 -4.54
CA ASP A 405 7.59 -18.94 -3.84
C ASP A 405 6.77 -19.45 -2.63
N LEU A 406 6.20 -18.53 -1.84
CA LEU A 406 5.38 -18.88 -0.66
C LEU A 406 3.97 -19.39 -0.99
N GLN A 407 3.47 -19.17 -2.20
CA GLN A 407 2.13 -19.64 -2.61
C GLN A 407 2.15 -20.88 -3.51
N PHE A 408 3.31 -21.29 -4.02
CA PHE A 408 3.35 -22.35 -5.02
C PHE A 408 3.26 -23.77 -4.47
N ASP A 409 4.01 -24.04 -3.40
CA ASP A 409 4.11 -25.39 -2.84
C ASP A 409 2.79 -25.84 -2.21
N LEU A 410 1.94 -24.88 -1.82
CA LEU A 410 0.56 -25.13 -1.39
C LEU A 410 -0.40 -25.52 -2.54
N VAL A 411 -0.16 -25.02 -3.76
CA VAL A 411 -1.12 -25.09 -4.89
C VAL A 411 -0.75 -26.15 -5.93
N LEU A 412 0.53 -26.49 -6.11
CA LEU A 412 0.97 -27.41 -7.18
C LEU A 412 2.03 -28.46 -6.76
N ALA A 413 2.18 -28.76 -5.47
CA ALA A 413 2.97 -29.92 -5.04
C ALA A 413 2.23 -31.25 -5.33
N PRO A 414 2.75 -32.14 -6.21
CA PRO A 414 2.22 -33.49 -6.37
C PRO A 414 2.69 -34.37 -5.21
N ASN A 415 1.90 -35.39 -4.84
CA ASN A 415 2.25 -36.32 -3.75
C ASN A 415 3.48 -37.19 -4.10
N TYR A 416 4.67 -36.70 -3.77
CA TYR A 416 5.89 -37.50 -3.65
C TYR A 416 6.44 -37.33 -2.23
N GLY A 417 6.43 -38.42 -1.46
CA GLY A 417 6.69 -38.38 -0.03
C GLY A 417 8.13 -37.97 0.31
N LEU A 418 8.28 -36.94 1.13
CA LEU A 418 9.54 -36.67 1.83
C LEU A 418 9.69 -37.64 3.01
N PRO A 419 10.91 -38.11 3.30
CA PRO A 419 11.16 -39.12 4.32
C PRO A 419 10.93 -38.59 5.74
N MET A 420 10.53 -39.49 6.64
CA MET A 420 10.32 -39.18 8.06
C MET A 420 11.66 -38.86 8.73
N ILE A 421 11.91 -37.57 9.00
CA ILE A 421 13.01 -37.13 9.86
C ILE A 421 12.66 -37.55 11.30
N GLN A 422 13.29 -38.61 11.79
CA GLN A 422 13.12 -39.05 13.17
C GLN A 422 13.72 -38.03 14.15
N GLY A 423 13.03 -37.85 15.28
CA GLY A 423 13.33 -36.80 16.25
C GLY A 423 14.66 -36.98 16.99
N ILE A 424 15.20 -35.85 17.47
CA ILE A 424 16.37 -35.80 18.35
C ILE A 424 16.08 -36.58 19.63
N ALA A 425 16.95 -37.55 19.95
CA ALA A 425 16.78 -38.40 21.12
C ALA A 425 17.14 -37.67 22.43
N VAL A 426 16.26 -37.77 23.43
CA VAL A 426 16.58 -37.49 24.84
C VAL A 426 16.90 -38.82 25.53
N GLN A 427 17.98 -38.86 26.30
CA GLN A 427 18.55 -40.09 26.85
C GLN A 427 17.81 -40.57 28.12
N GLN A 428 17.59 -41.88 28.22
CA GLN A 428 17.58 -42.61 29.50
C GLN A 428 18.33 -43.96 29.33
N PRO A 429 18.89 -44.53 30.41
CA PRO A 429 20.02 -45.47 30.29
C PRO A 429 19.65 -46.94 30.03
N ARG A 430 20.61 -47.69 29.47
CA ARG A 430 20.53 -49.13 29.20
C ARG A 430 20.58 -49.99 30.48
N GLN A 431 19.87 -51.10 30.49
CA GLN A 431 20.30 -52.35 31.16
C GLN A 431 20.14 -53.57 30.22
N TYR A 432 20.70 -54.71 30.63
CA TYR A 432 21.36 -55.72 29.77
C TYR A 432 20.56 -57.02 29.44
N LEU A 433 21.17 -57.84 28.57
CA LEU A 433 20.95 -59.30 28.29
C LEU A 433 19.78 -59.71 27.34
N PRO A 434 19.79 -60.93 26.71
CA PRO A 434 19.29 -61.11 25.33
C PRO A 434 18.46 -62.40 25.03
N SER A 435 17.90 -62.48 23.79
CA SER A 435 17.81 -63.62 22.83
C SER A 435 17.52 -65.10 23.25
N PRO A 436 17.09 -66.01 22.33
CA PRO A 436 16.39 -65.90 21.03
C PRO A 436 15.22 -66.94 20.89
N ILE A 437 14.97 -67.50 19.67
CA ILE A 437 14.16 -68.72 19.33
C ILE A 437 12.62 -68.45 19.21
N ALA A 438 11.84 -69.01 18.25
CA ALA A 438 12.10 -70.00 17.19
C ALA A 438 11.54 -69.61 15.79
N THR A 439 11.94 -70.39 14.78
CA THR A 439 11.43 -70.42 13.40
C THR A 439 10.02 -71.00 13.25
N SER A 440 9.30 -70.58 12.20
CA SER A 440 8.55 -71.51 11.35
C SER A 440 8.49 -71.01 9.90
N TRP A 441 8.73 -71.90 8.94
CA TRP A 441 8.58 -71.73 7.49
C TRP A 441 7.92 -73.00 6.96
N SER A 442 6.91 -72.88 6.09
CA SER A 442 6.67 -73.78 4.94
C SER A 442 5.44 -73.36 4.12
N ASP A 443 5.35 -73.93 2.92
CA ASP A 443 4.23 -73.97 1.95
C ASP A 443 3.75 -72.61 1.37
N MET A 444 4.03 -72.28 0.10
CA MET A 444 3.47 -72.85 -1.15
C MET A 444 1.93 -72.66 -1.24
N THR A 445 1.33 -72.11 -2.31
CA THR A 445 1.69 -72.18 -3.74
C THR A 445 1.41 -70.87 -4.52
N SER A 446 1.86 -70.78 -5.78
CA SER A 446 1.64 -69.61 -6.66
C SER A 446 0.25 -69.55 -7.30
N HIS A 447 -0.44 -68.41 -7.20
CA HIS A 447 -1.52 -68.02 -8.11
C HIS A 447 -1.28 -66.63 -8.72
N ARG A 448 -1.65 -66.46 -10.00
CA ARG A 448 -1.39 -65.23 -10.76
C ARG A 448 -2.47 -64.19 -10.48
N CYS A 449 -2.12 -63.11 -9.78
CA CYS A 449 -2.96 -61.91 -9.79
C CYS A 449 -2.82 -61.19 -11.14
N ARG A 450 -3.95 -60.96 -11.82
CA ARG A 450 -4.03 -59.94 -12.88
C ARG A 450 -3.88 -58.55 -12.25
N PRO A 451 -3.35 -57.54 -12.95
CA PRO A 451 -3.46 -56.17 -12.50
C PRO A 451 -4.94 -55.75 -12.52
N SER A 452 -5.53 -55.53 -11.35
CA SER A 452 -6.86 -54.93 -11.23
C SER A 452 -6.81 -53.50 -11.75
N SER A 453 -7.66 -53.19 -12.73
CA SER A 453 -7.82 -51.82 -13.22
C SER A 453 -8.45 -50.95 -12.14
N VAL A 454 -7.64 -50.16 -11.44
CA VAL A 454 -8.14 -49.12 -10.53
C VAL A 454 -8.84 -48.06 -11.38
N VAL A 455 -10.16 -48.10 -11.42
CA VAL A 455 -10.98 -47.03 -11.98
C VAL A 455 -10.91 -45.87 -10.99
N LEU A 456 -10.01 -44.92 -11.26
CA LEU A 456 -9.96 -43.66 -10.54
C LEU A 456 -11.22 -42.86 -10.84
N SER A 457 -12.07 -42.67 -9.83
CA SER A 457 -13.12 -41.66 -9.86
C SER A 457 -12.52 -40.29 -10.19
N PRO A 458 -13.23 -39.40 -10.91
CA PRO A 458 -12.74 -38.04 -11.11
C PRO A 458 -12.53 -37.35 -9.76
N PRO A 459 -11.49 -36.51 -9.58
CA PRO A 459 -11.02 -36.03 -8.26
C PRO A 459 -11.96 -35.07 -7.51
N LEU A 460 -13.17 -34.86 -8.02
CA LEU A 460 -14.26 -34.11 -7.38
C LEU A 460 -15.35 -35.03 -6.80
N GLU A 461 -15.24 -36.35 -7.00
CA GLU A 461 -16.17 -37.36 -6.49
C GLU A 461 -15.68 -38.07 -5.22
N ASP A 462 -14.45 -37.81 -4.78
CA ASP A 462 -13.84 -38.28 -3.54
C ASP A 462 -14.00 -37.22 -2.43
N ASP A 463 -14.53 -37.59 -1.26
CA ASP A 463 -14.75 -36.66 -0.14
C ASP A 463 -13.46 -36.36 0.65
N ASP A 464 -12.48 -37.26 0.69
CA ASP A 464 -11.22 -37.05 1.41
C ASP A 464 -10.28 -36.14 0.60
N LEU A 465 -10.17 -36.35 -0.71
CA LEU A 465 -9.49 -35.40 -1.60
C LEU A 465 -10.16 -34.02 -1.57
N LEU A 466 -11.50 -33.97 -1.53
CA LEU A 466 -12.22 -32.71 -1.44
C LEU A 466 -12.03 -32.02 -0.08
N HIS A 467 -11.97 -32.75 1.04
CA HIS A 467 -11.56 -32.18 2.32
C HIS A 467 -10.15 -31.57 2.26
N GLU A 468 -9.16 -32.26 1.67
CA GLU A 468 -7.79 -31.73 1.53
C GLU A 468 -7.73 -30.49 0.64
N ILE A 469 -8.50 -30.45 -0.46
CA ILE A 469 -8.64 -29.25 -1.31
C ILE A 469 -9.25 -28.08 -0.51
N LEU A 470 -10.30 -28.33 0.27
CA LEU A 470 -10.97 -27.32 1.09
C LEU A 470 -10.09 -26.86 2.28
N LEU A 471 -9.25 -27.73 2.84
CA LEU A 471 -8.29 -27.38 3.91
C LEU A 471 -7.20 -26.42 3.41
N ARG A 472 -6.74 -26.58 2.16
CA ARG A 472 -5.72 -25.72 1.54
C ARG A 472 -6.24 -24.36 1.06
N LEU A 473 -7.55 -24.10 1.14
CA LEU A 473 -8.10 -22.76 0.88
C LEU A 473 -7.57 -21.75 1.92
N PRO A 474 -7.33 -20.48 1.55
CA PRO A 474 -6.92 -19.45 2.51
C PRO A 474 -7.93 -19.31 3.67
N PRO A 475 -7.49 -18.92 4.88
CA PRO A 475 -8.34 -18.87 6.10
C PRO A 475 -9.44 -17.79 6.10
N GLN A 476 -9.80 -17.24 4.94
CA GLN A 476 -10.90 -16.30 4.80
C GLN A 476 -12.24 -17.05 4.69
N LEU A 477 -13.19 -16.67 5.54
CA LEU A 477 -14.57 -17.19 5.56
C LEU A 477 -15.29 -17.11 4.20
N SER A 478 -14.86 -16.22 3.31
CA SER A 478 -15.33 -16.06 1.93
C SER A 478 -15.12 -17.30 1.06
N TYR A 479 -14.02 -18.04 1.23
CA TYR A 479 -13.76 -19.26 0.46
C TYR A 479 -14.61 -20.43 0.96
N LEU A 480 -14.69 -20.64 2.28
CA LEU A 480 -15.54 -21.68 2.87
C LEU A 480 -17.03 -21.42 2.61
N LEU A 481 -17.49 -20.16 2.69
CA LEU A 481 -18.87 -19.82 2.36
C LEU A 481 -19.17 -20.09 0.88
N ARG A 482 -18.30 -19.67 -0.04
CA ARG A 482 -18.46 -19.95 -1.48
C ARG A 482 -18.46 -21.45 -1.76
N ALA A 483 -17.56 -22.22 -1.17
CA ALA A 483 -17.55 -23.67 -1.25
C ALA A 483 -18.87 -24.29 -0.73
N SER A 484 -19.38 -23.80 0.39
CA SER A 484 -20.65 -24.26 0.98
C SER A 484 -21.89 -23.97 0.11
N LEU A 485 -21.79 -23.04 -0.83
CA LEU A 485 -22.84 -22.67 -1.78
C LEU A 485 -22.78 -23.45 -3.10
N VAL A 486 -21.69 -24.19 -3.38
CA VAL A 486 -21.55 -24.99 -4.62
C VAL A 486 -22.61 -26.09 -4.70
N CYS A 487 -22.75 -26.91 -3.65
CA CYS A 487 -23.78 -27.94 -3.59
C CYS A 487 -23.99 -28.50 -2.17
N LYS A 488 -25.06 -29.30 -1.98
CA LYS A 488 -25.39 -29.99 -0.71
C LYS A 488 -24.30 -30.97 -0.22
N ARG A 489 -23.34 -31.37 -1.07
CA ARG A 489 -22.19 -32.19 -0.68
C ARG A 489 -21.12 -31.30 -0.05
N TRP A 490 -20.58 -30.35 -0.81
CA TRP A 490 -19.58 -29.38 -0.34
C TRP A 490 -20.03 -28.67 0.94
N ARG A 491 -21.31 -28.25 1.03
CA ARG A 491 -21.88 -27.65 2.25
C ARG A 491 -21.66 -28.49 3.50
N ARG A 492 -21.86 -29.82 3.43
CA ARG A 492 -21.71 -30.73 4.58
C ARG A 492 -20.26 -30.81 5.03
N LEU A 493 -19.31 -30.90 4.09
CA LEU A 493 -17.88 -30.92 4.39
C LEU A 493 -17.42 -29.60 5.04
N THR A 494 -17.82 -28.45 4.48
CA THR A 494 -17.44 -27.12 4.99
C THR A 494 -17.97 -26.78 6.39
N VAL A 495 -18.96 -27.53 6.90
CA VAL A 495 -19.51 -27.35 8.25
C VAL A 495 -19.26 -28.55 9.16
N ASP A 496 -18.52 -29.55 8.70
CA ASP A 496 -18.19 -30.70 9.54
C ASP A 496 -17.23 -30.30 10.68
N SER A 497 -17.47 -30.88 11.84
CA SER A 497 -16.71 -30.61 13.07
C SER A 497 -15.23 -31.00 12.97
N HIS A 498 -14.92 -32.12 12.31
CA HIS A 498 -13.55 -32.61 12.15
C HIS A 498 -12.82 -31.83 11.04
N PHE A 499 -13.49 -31.51 9.92
CA PHE A 499 -12.98 -30.56 8.93
C PHE A 499 -12.64 -29.21 9.57
N LEU A 500 -13.57 -28.61 10.32
CA LEU A 500 -13.36 -27.32 10.98
C LEU A 500 -12.22 -27.39 12.00
N GLN A 501 -12.09 -28.46 12.78
CA GLN A 501 -10.97 -28.65 13.70
C GLN A 501 -9.63 -28.72 12.95
N ARG A 502 -9.54 -29.52 11.87
CA ARG A 502 -8.35 -29.60 11.02
C ARG A 502 -8.03 -28.25 10.35
N PHE A 503 -9.04 -27.49 9.92
CA PHE A 503 -8.87 -26.17 9.30
C PHE A 503 -8.25 -25.16 10.27
N HIS A 504 -8.73 -25.09 11.52
CA HIS A 504 -8.14 -24.21 12.54
C HIS A 504 -6.71 -24.61 12.91
N LEU A 505 -6.43 -25.91 13.02
CA LEU A 505 -5.07 -26.43 13.29
C LEU A 505 -4.10 -26.17 12.13
N HIS A 506 -4.56 -26.28 10.88
CA HIS A 506 -3.75 -26.04 9.68
C HIS A 506 -3.35 -24.56 9.54
N HIS A 507 -4.30 -23.63 9.72
CA HIS A 507 -4.06 -22.22 9.45
C HIS A 507 -3.49 -21.41 10.63
N GLN A 508 -3.60 -21.92 11.86
CA GLN A 508 -2.98 -21.43 13.12
C GLN A 508 -3.28 -19.99 13.56
N ARG A 509 -3.79 -19.13 12.67
CA ARG A 509 -4.18 -17.74 12.94
C ARG A 509 -5.68 -17.59 12.63
N PRO A 510 -6.53 -17.26 13.62
CA PRO A 510 -7.95 -17.04 13.37
C PRO A 510 -8.14 -15.82 12.46
N PRO A 511 -9.14 -15.82 11.55
CA PRO A 511 -9.39 -14.70 10.65
C PRO A 511 -9.78 -13.43 11.43
N HIS A 512 -9.27 -12.28 11.00
CA HIS A 512 -9.62 -11.00 11.59
C HIS A 512 -11.07 -10.62 11.23
N LEU A 513 -11.99 -10.82 12.19
CA LEU A 513 -13.42 -10.61 11.98
C LEU A 513 -13.82 -9.13 11.96
N GLY A 514 -13.15 -8.30 12.76
CA GLY A 514 -13.41 -6.87 12.89
C GLY A 514 -12.62 -6.21 14.01
N VAL A 515 -12.62 -4.88 14.01
CA VAL A 515 -11.96 -4.03 15.02
C VAL A 515 -12.98 -3.56 16.05
N PHE A 516 -12.61 -3.55 17.32
CA PHE A 516 -13.37 -2.86 18.36
C PHE A 516 -12.87 -1.42 18.49
N SER A 517 -13.78 -0.44 18.49
CA SER A 517 -13.49 0.96 18.76
C SER A 517 -14.44 1.52 19.82
N GLN A 518 -13.98 2.52 20.56
CA GLN A 518 -14.73 3.16 21.64
C GLN A 518 -14.91 4.67 21.40
N PRO A 519 -15.79 5.10 20.48
CA PRO A 519 -16.18 6.49 20.37
C PRO A 519 -17.04 6.88 21.59
N GLY A 520 -16.42 7.51 22.58
CA GLY A 520 -17.07 7.94 23.83
C GLY A 520 -17.43 6.77 24.74
N TRP A 521 -18.73 6.54 24.96
CA TRP A 521 -19.25 5.61 25.99
C TRP A 521 -19.82 4.30 25.41
N SER A 522 -19.44 3.92 24.18
CA SER A 522 -19.98 2.73 23.51
C SER A 522 -18.89 1.94 22.79
N ILE A 523 -18.89 0.62 22.98
CA ILE A 523 -17.94 -0.31 22.36
C ILE A 523 -18.56 -0.83 21.07
N ILE A 524 -18.08 -0.33 19.93
CA ILE A 524 -18.59 -0.63 18.59
C ILE A 524 -17.66 -1.64 17.92
N PHE A 525 -18.24 -2.70 17.36
CA PHE A 525 -17.51 -3.64 16.50
C PHE A 525 -17.69 -3.28 15.04
N THR A 526 -16.58 -2.92 14.39
CA THR A 526 -16.50 -2.63 12.95
C THR A 526 -16.03 -3.90 12.22
N PRO A 527 -16.90 -4.63 11.51
CA PRO A 527 -16.51 -5.85 10.81
C PRO A 527 -15.54 -5.52 9.66
N THR A 528 -14.38 -6.20 9.63
CA THR A 528 -13.39 -6.09 8.54
C THR A 528 -13.69 -7.02 7.36
N LEU A 529 -14.78 -7.81 7.46
CA LEU A 529 -15.22 -8.70 6.41
C LEU A 529 -16.19 -8.00 5.44
N ASP A 530 -15.95 -8.15 4.14
CA ASP A 530 -16.84 -7.67 3.10
C ASP A 530 -18.03 -8.61 2.86
N SER A 531 -19.09 -8.07 2.24
CA SER A 531 -20.30 -8.83 1.88
C SER A 531 -19.97 -9.99 0.93
N PRO A 532 -20.58 -11.20 1.08
CA PRO A 532 -21.64 -11.57 2.02
C PRO A 532 -21.15 -12.06 3.40
N CYS A 533 -19.84 -12.04 3.68
CA CYS A 533 -19.27 -12.53 4.94
C CYS A 533 -19.26 -11.49 6.08
N ARG A 534 -19.78 -10.28 5.82
CA ARG A 534 -19.85 -9.19 6.80
C ARG A 534 -20.78 -9.55 7.97
N ILE A 535 -20.17 -9.91 9.10
CA ILE A 535 -20.89 -10.14 10.36
C ILE A 535 -21.58 -8.83 10.77
N PRO A 536 -22.89 -8.81 11.08
CA PRO A 536 -23.58 -7.58 11.47
C PRO A 536 -22.94 -6.97 12.74
N PRO A 537 -22.64 -5.66 12.77
CA PRO A 537 -22.06 -5.00 13.95
C PRO A 537 -22.81 -5.29 15.25
N LYS A 538 -24.14 -5.42 15.18
CA LYS A 538 -25.03 -5.73 16.31
C LYS A 538 -24.73 -7.05 17.01
N CYS A 539 -24.13 -8.03 16.33
CA CYS A 539 -23.77 -9.32 16.94
C CYS A 539 -22.63 -9.20 17.95
N PHE A 540 -21.77 -8.18 17.81
CA PHE A 540 -20.56 -8.00 18.62
C PHE A 540 -20.37 -6.55 19.11
N SER A 541 -21.40 -5.70 19.12
CA SER A 541 -21.30 -4.33 19.67
C SER A 541 -22.01 -4.25 21.04
N LEU A 542 -21.34 -3.68 22.04
CA LEU A 542 -21.85 -3.59 23.41
C LEU A 542 -22.27 -2.16 23.74
N ARG A 543 -23.60 -1.94 23.83
CA ARG A 543 -24.16 -0.68 24.36
C ARG A 543 -24.22 -0.74 25.87
N LEU A 544 -23.23 -0.12 26.52
CA LEU A 544 -23.21 0.08 27.96
C LEU A 544 -24.10 1.28 28.32
N ASN A 545 -25.33 1.00 28.76
CA ASN A 545 -26.30 2.06 29.09
C ASN A 545 -25.91 2.83 30.36
N ASN A 546 -25.27 3.99 30.18
CA ASN A 546 -25.17 5.12 31.12
C ASN A 546 -24.63 4.90 32.55
N TRP A 547 -24.00 3.76 32.88
CA TRP A 547 -23.43 3.55 34.23
C TRP A 547 -21.91 3.38 34.24
N LEU A 548 -21.25 4.54 34.41
CA LEU A 548 -19.92 4.73 34.99
C LEU A 548 -18.77 3.97 34.32
N GLY A 549 -18.16 4.59 33.31
CA GLY A 549 -16.71 4.54 33.07
C GLY A 549 -16.09 3.15 32.94
N TRP A 550 -16.38 2.48 31.83
CA TRP A 550 -15.68 1.29 31.37
C TRP A 550 -14.84 1.63 30.15
N ASP A 551 -13.54 1.33 30.17
CA ASP A 551 -12.68 1.37 28.98
C ASP A 551 -12.39 -0.02 28.42
N LEU A 552 -12.28 -0.06 27.10
CA LEU A 552 -11.63 -1.11 26.33
C LEU A 552 -10.12 -1.07 26.52
N VAL A 553 -9.55 -2.12 27.14
CA VAL A 553 -8.12 -2.22 27.39
C VAL A 553 -7.42 -3.10 26.35
N GLU A 554 -7.97 -4.29 26.09
CA GLU A 554 -7.35 -5.25 25.17
C GLU A 554 -8.36 -6.25 24.60
N CYS A 555 -8.12 -6.73 23.37
CA CYS A 555 -8.80 -7.89 22.79
C CYS A 555 -7.80 -8.98 22.43
N ARG A 556 -7.92 -10.19 23.00
CA ARG A 556 -7.11 -11.37 22.64
C ARG A 556 -7.95 -12.64 22.66
N HIS A 557 -7.66 -13.57 21.74
CA HIS A 557 -8.26 -14.91 21.68
C HIS A 557 -9.80 -14.96 21.68
N GLY A 558 -10.48 -13.91 21.20
CA GLY A 558 -11.94 -13.80 21.23
C GLY A 558 -12.52 -13.31 22.57
N GLY A 559 -11.68 -12.95 23.53
CA GLY A 559 -12.07 -12.20 24.73
C GLY A 559 -11.78 -10.71 24.58
N VAL A 560 -12.64 -9.88 25.17
CA VAL A 560 -12.56 -8.42 25.27
C VAL A 560 -12.40 -8.07 26.75
N LEU A 561 -11.31 -7.41 27.11
CA LEU A 561 -10.99 -6.98 28.47
C LEU A 561 -11.44 -5.53 28.69
N LEU A 562 -12.34 -5.33 29.65
CA LEU A 562 -12.88 -4.03 30.01
C LEU A 562 -12.54 -3.71 31.48
N LEU A 563 -12.06 -2.48 31.75
CA LEU A 563 -11.77 -1.99 33.11
C LEU A 563 -12.73 -0.87 33.52
N ASN A 564 -13.19 -0.93 34.76
CA ASN A 564 -13.95 0.14 35.40
C ASN A 564 -13.10 0.88 36.43
N TRP A 565 -12.51 2.00 36.02
CA TRP A 565 -11.64 2.83 36.87
C TRP A 565 -12.40 3.52 38.01
N ARG A 566 -13.73 3.67 37.93
CA ARG A 566 -14.56 4.25 39.00
C ARG A 566 -15.06 3.24 40.04
N LYS A 567 -14.93 1.94 39.78
CA LYS A 567 -15.42 0.86 40.66
C LYS A 567 -14.36 -0.19 41.01
N HIS A 568 -13.15 -0.07 40.45
CA HIS A 568 -12.08 -1.09 40.54
C HIS A 568 -12.57 -2.49 40.12
N GLN A 569 -13.40 -2.55 39.08
CA GLN A 569 -13.95 -3.80 38.53
C GLN A 569 -13.27 -4.17 37.22
N VAL A 570 -13.04 -5.47 37.02
CA VAL A 570 -12.51 -6.04 35.78
C VAL A 570 -13.59 -6.93 35.17
N MET A 571 -13.84 -6.78 33.87
CA MET A 571 -14.81 -7.60 33.15
C MET A 571 -14.18 -8.20 31.90
N VAL A 572 -14.30 -9.52 31.77
CA VAL A 572 -13.95 -10.23 30.53
C VAL A 572 -15.25 -10.62 29.84
N TRP A 573 -15.44 -10.09 28.64
CA TRP A 573 -16.58 -10.36 27.78
C TRP A 573 -16.13 -11.17 26.58
N THR A 574 -16.77 -12.31 26.31
CA THR A 574 -16.54 -13.11 25.09
C THR A 574 -17.69 -12.89 24.12
N PRO A 575 -17.50 -12.13 23.02
CA PRO A 575 -18.56 -11.90 22.04
C PRO A 575 -18.87 -13.19 21.28
N SER A 576 -20.15 -13.58 21.24
CA SER A 576 -20.61 -14.81 20.59
C SER A 576 -21.95 -14.57 19.90
N PRO A 577 -22.20 -15.12 18.68
CA PRO A 577 -23.45 -14.91 17.96
C PRO A 577 -24.71 -15.49 18.65
N THR A 578 -24.54 -16.40 19.62
CA THR A 578 -25.64 -17.17 20.23
C THR A 578 -25.74 -17.04 21.75
N THR A 579 -24.66 -16.73 22.47
CA THR A 579 -24.71 -16.53 23.94
C THR A 579 -23.52 -15.72 24.44
N ALA A 580 -23.75 -14.54 25.02
CA ALA A 580 -22.70 -13.77 25.67
C ALA A 580 -22.41 -14.33 27.07
N ALA A 581 -21.21 -14.87 27.28
CA ALA A 581 -20.71 -15.14 28.63
C ALA A 581 -20.10 -13.87 29.23
N LEU A 582 -20.37 -13.64 30.51
CA LEU A 582 -19.97 -12.44 31.24
C LEU A 582 -19.24 -12.86 32.52
N TRP A 583 -17.96 -12.48 32.65
CA TRP A 583 -17.17 -12.78 33.84
C TRP A 583 -16.72 -11.48 34.49
N THR A 584 -17.26 -11.20 35.67
CA THR A 584 -16.94 -10.01 36.48
C THR A 584 -16.09 -10.40 37.67
N PHE A 585 -14.92 -9.79 37.78
CA PHE A 585 -14.02 -9.94 38.93
C PHE A 585 -14.14 -8.71 39.83
N HIS A 586 -14.08 -8.92 41.14
CA HIS A 586 -14.07 -7.86 42.14
C HIS A 586 -12.84 -8.07 43.02
N GLN A 587 -12.06 -7.01 43.22
CA GLN A 587 -10.94 -7.02 44.16
C GLN A 587 -11.50 -7.14 45.58
N ARG A 588 -11.26 -8.28 46.25
CA ARG A 588 -11.45 -8.36 47.71
C ARG A 588 -10.33 -7.54 48.35
N SER A 589 -10.70 -6.56 49.17
CA SER A 589 -9.78 -5.95 50.12
C SER A 589 -9.34 -6.99 51.14
N THR A 590 -8.04 -7.16 51.27
CA THR A 590 -7.35 -7.91 52.34
C THR A 590 -6.85 -6.92 53.38
#